data_AF-A0A2A5R062-F1
#
_entry.id   AF-A0A2A5R062-F1
#
_cell.length_a   1.000
_cell.length_b   1.000
_cell.length_c   1.000
_cell.angle_alpha   90.00
_cell.angle_beta   90.00
_cell.angle_gamma   90.00
#
_symmetry.space_group_name_H-M   'P 1'
#
loop_
_entity.id
_entity.type
_entity.pdbx_description
1 polymer ?
#
loop_
_entity_poly.entity_id
_entity_poly.type
_entity_poly.pdbx_seq_one_letter_code
_entity_poly.pdbx_strand_id
1 'polypeptide(L)'
;MFDAQRTAVKQSQQLFKQGMATQRNADTMALTGLKGQKSLQRQQLEIAQAATHGYLSATAAMLPSDDAPEVHRTIDEAFGQLETTHTEFYDALERELERDVDSANELSEEFVDALDEQTDQLLEMTRSVEDQTVQNVDELSGQLREQLERTQELQDRLEDKLEDQTSDVEELLERQAEQIEQFQQQLEAQTESMIQEIPVQGTDEPHTKIETDPEHTLESVEGIDADTRERLSEAGIATIDDLTRAGPESVAEAADISESQAEEWIEQAEA
;
A
#
# COMPACT_ATOMS: atom_id res chain seq x y z
N MET A 1 13.47 0.85 1.20
CA MET A 1 12.80 2.06 0.66
C MET A 1 12.69 3.14 1.73
N PHE A 2 12.19 2.80 2.92
CA PHE A 2 12.05 3.72 4.06
C PHE A 2 13.36 4.37 4.52
N ASP A 3 14.48 3.62 4.52
CA ASP A 3 15.80 4.20 4.80
C ASP A 3 16.20 5.33 3.83
N ALA A 4 15.90 5.17 2.54
CA ALA A 4 16.20 6.19 1.53
C ALA A 4 15.33 7.43 1.72
N GLN A 5 14.06 7.25 2.06
CA GLN A 5 13.13 8.36 2.36
C GLN A 5 13.58 9.14 3.60
N ARG A 6 13.93 8.44 4.68
CA ARG A 6 14.48 9.05 5.91
C ARG A 6 15.78 9.80 5.67
N THR A 7 16.67 9.23 4.87
CA THR A 7 17.93 9.89 4.50
C THR A 7 17.69 11.18 3.72
N ALA A 8 16.76 11.16 2.76
CA ALA A 8 16.42 12.35 1.98
C ALA A 8 15.81 13.47 2.85
N VAL A 9 14.92 13.12 3.79
CA VAL A 9 14.32 14.08 4.74
C VAL A 9 15.39 14.71 5.62
N LYS A 10 16.29 13.92 6.22
CA LYS A 10 17.40 14.43 7.03
C LYS A 10 18.37 15.29 6.22
N GLN A 11 18.61 14.93 4.97
CA GLN A 11 19.47 15.72 4.09
C GLN A 11 18.84 17.07 3.74
N SER A 12 17.54 17.11 3.45
CA SER A 12 16.80 18.35 3.21
C SER A 12 16.83 19.28 4.43
N GLN A 13 16.62 18.72 5.63
CA GLN A 13 16.70 19.44 6.89
C GLN A 13 18.10 20.02 7.12
N GLN A 14 19.15 19.24 6.86
CA GLN A 14 20.53 19.70 7.02
C GLN A 14 20.88 20.83 6.04
N LEU A 15 20.42 20.75 4.79
CA LEU A 15 20.57 21.81 3.81
C LEU A 15 19.86 23.10 4.26
N PHE A 16 18.66 22.97 4.83
CA PHE A 16 17.92 24.11 5.38
C PHE A 16 18.68 24.78 6.54
N LYS A 17 19.16 24.00 7.52
CA LYS A 17 20.00 24.48 8.63
C LYS A 17 21.24 25.21 8.12
N GLN A 18 21.91 24.65 7.11
CA GLN A 18 23.09 25.24 6.50
C GLN A 18 22.77 26.55 5.75
N GLY A 19 21.61 26.64 5.12
CA GLY A 19 21.10 27.86 4.49
C GLY A 19 20.90 28.99 5.51
N MET A 20 20.22 28.70 6.63
CA MET A 20 20.00 29.67 7.70
C MET A 20 21.32 30.14 8.31
N ALA A 21 22.25 29.22 8.60
CA ALA A 21 23.58 29.58 9.11
C ALA A 21 24.36 30.48 8.14
N THR A 22 24.20 30.26 6.83
CA THR A 22 24.82 31.10 5.79
C THR A 22 24.22 32.51 5.79
N GLN A 23 22.90 32.62 5.91
CA GLN A 23 22.21 33.91 6.03
C GLN A 23 22.71 34.70 7.25
N ARG A 24 22.77 34.07 8.44
CA ARG A 24 23.26 34.73 9.66
C ARG A 24 24.68 35.24 9.54
N ASN A 25 25.55 34.46 8.91
CA ASN A 25 26.91 34.89 8.64
C ASN A 25 26.94 36.12 7.71
N ALA A 26 26.08 36.16 6.68
CA ALA A 26 25.98 37.31 5.79
C ALA A 26 25.47 38.56 6.54
N ASP A 27 24.46 38.42 7.39
CA ASP A 27 23.90 39.51 8.20
C ASP A 27 24.94 40.06 9.19
N THR A 28 25.70 39.18 9.84
CA THR A 28 26.82 39.55 10.72
C THR A 28 27.94 40.25 9.95
N MET A 29 28.24 39.80 8.73
CA MET A 29 29.23 40.45 7.86
C MET A 29 28.76 41.83 7.43
N ALA A 30 27.48 42.02 7.11
CA ALA A 30 26.92 43.32 6.75
C ALA A 30 27.02 44.31 7.91
N LEU A 31 26.66 43.88 9.12
CA LEU A 31 26.83 44.66 10.35
C LEU A 31 28.30 45.04 10.58
N THR A 32 29.21 44.07 10.43
CA THR A 32 30.66 44.31 10.56
C THR A 32 31.16 45.31 9.52
N GLY A 33 30.66 45.23 8.28
CA GLY A 33 30.98 46.18 7.22
C GLY A 33 30.53 47.60 7.53
N LEU A 34 29.33 47.76 8.10
CA LEU A 34 28.81 49.05 8.53
C LEU A 34 29.69 49.68 9.63
N LYS A 35 30.12 48.87 10.62
CA LYS A 35 31.07 49.29 11.65
C LYS A 35 32.42 49.70 11.06
N GLY A 36 32.90 48.96 10.05
CA GLY A 36 34.11 49.31 9.30
C GLY A 36 33.98 50.64 8.55
N GLN A 37 32.84 50.89 7.89
CA GLN A 37 32.56 52.14 7.18
C GLN A 37 32.51 53.33 8.13
N LYS A 38 31.87 53.19 9.29
CA LYS A 38 31.85 54.21 10.36
C LYS A 38 33.27 54.58 10.81
N SER A 39 34.12 53.58 11.07
CA SER A 39 35.52 53.81 11.46
C SER A 39 36.33 54.53 10.37
N LEU A 40 36.13 54.15 9.09
CA LEU A 40 36.83 54.78 7.98
C LEU A 40 36.39 56.24 7.75
N GLN A 41 35.09 56.53 7.85
CA GLN A 41 34.58 57.89 7.69
C GLN A 41 35.02 58.81 8.83
N ARG A 42 35.09 58.30 10.06
CA ARG A 42 35.68 59.01 11.19
C ARG A 42 37.15 59.35 10.94
N GLN A 43 37.94 58.38 10.47
CA GLN A 43 39.34 58.60 10.12
C GLN A 43 39.50 59.65 9.01
N GLN A 44 38.63 59.66 8.00
CA GLN A 44 38.66 60.65 6.93
C GLN A 44 38.33 62.06 7.44
N LEU A 45 37.37 62.19 8.36
CA LEU A 45 37.03 63.46 9.01
C LEU A 45 38.19 64.00 9.86
N GLU A 46 38.84 63.14 10.64
CA GLU A 46 40.02 63.50 11.44
C GLU A 46 41.18 63.98 10.54
N ILE A 47 41.43 63.29 9.41
CA ILE A 47 42.44 63.70 8.42
C ILE A 47 42.07 65.04 7.76
N ALA A 48 40.80 65.23 7.39
CA ALA A 48 40.32 66.46 6.78
C ALA A 48 40.47 67.65 7.75
N GLN A 49 40.08 67.47 9.01
CA GLN A 49 40.24 68.47 10.06
C GLN A 49 41.72 68.84 10.25
N ALA A 50 42.60 67.83 10.35
CA ALA A 50 44.04 68.04 10.49
C ALA A 50 44.66 68.79 9.29
N ALA A 51 44.23 68.45 8.06
CA ALA A 51 44.67 69.13 6.85
C ALA A 51 44.20 70.59 6.80
N THR A 52 42.94 70.85 7.18
CA THR A 52 42.39 72.21 7.28
C THR A 52 43.13 73.04 8.32
N HIS A 53 43.43 72.47 9.49
CA HIS A 53 44.29 73.10 10.50
C HIS A 53 45.67 73.45 9.98
N GLY A 54 46.31 72.54 9.23
CA GLY A 54 47.61 72.78 8.62
C GLY A 54 47.60 73.95 7.64
N TYR A 55 46.60 74.00 6.76
CA TYR A 55 46.43 75.09 5.79
C TYR A 55 46.18 76.44 6.48
N LEU A 56 45.27 76.48 7.46
CA LEU A 56 44.96 77.69 8.21
C LEU A 56 46.16 78.19 9.00
N SER A 57 46.91 77.29 9.65
CA SER A 57 48.11 77.64 10.41
C SER A 57 49.20 78.24 9.51
N ALA A 58 49.41 77.69 8.31
CA ALA A 58 50.35 78.23 7.33
C ALA A 58 49.95 79.62 6.81
N THR A 59 48.63 79.85 6.67
CA THR A 59 48.09 81.14 6.20
C THR A 59 48.12 82.19 7.31
N ALA A 60 47.78 81.80 8.54
CA ALA A 60 47.85 82.65 9.74
C ALA A 60 49.30 83.08 10.06
N ALA A 61 50.29 82.23 9.77
CA ALA A 61 51.71 82.59 9.91
C ALA A 61 52.15 83.71 8.95
N MET A 62 51.37 84.03 7.91
CA MET A 62 51.65 85.09 6.94
C MET A 62 50.80 86.36 7.16
N LEU A 63 49.85 86.36 8.11
CA LEU A 63 48.91 87.47 8.36
C LEU A 63 49.04 88.06 9.79
N PRO A 64 48.90 89.39 9.99
CA PRO A 64 48.87 90.02 11.31
C PRO A 64 47.57 89.68 12.08
N SER A 65 47.67 89.59 13.42
CA SER A 65 47.22 88.40 14.17
C SER A 65 45.92 88.48 14.97
N ASP A 66 45.02 89.43 14.72
CA ASP A 66 43.86 89.60 15.62
C ASP A 66 42.63 88.72 15.26
N ASP A 67 42.45 88.30 14.01
CA ASP A 67 41.26 87.53 13.56
C ASP A 67 41.48 86.00 13.41
N ALA A 68 42.73 85.54 13.40
CA ALA A 68 43.05 84.12 13.17
C ALA A 68 42.41 83.14 14.19
N PRO A 69 42.39 83.43 15.52
CA PRO A 69 41.86 82.49 16.52
C PRO A 69 40.36 82.21 16.36
N GLU A 70 39.59 83.19 15.88
CA GLU A 70 38.14 83.07 15.70
C GLU A 70 37.78 82.15 14.53
N VAL A 71 38.55 82.25 13.44
CA VAL A 71 38.41 81.39 12.26
C VAL A 71 38.74 79.93 12.60
N HIS A 72 39.80 79.69 13.36
CA HIS A 72 40.15 78.35 13.84
C HIS A 72 39.02 77.74 14.69
N ARG A 73 38.46 78.51 15.64
CA ARG A 73 37.37 78.05 16.50
C ARG A 73 36.09 77.72 15.71
N THR A 74 35.71 78.56 14.76
CA THR A 74 34.51 78.35 13.93
C THR A 74 34.62 77.06 13.11
N ILE A 75 35.81 76.79 12.58
CA ILE A 75 36.07 75.58 11.79
C ILE A 75 36.08 74.34 12.69
N ASP A 76 36.68 74.42 13.88
CA ASP A 76 36.63 73.33 14.85
C ASP A 76 35.21 73.02 15.34
N GLU A 77 34.39 74.04 15.59
CA GLU A 77 32.98 73.85 15.91
C GLU A 77 32.21 73.21 14.75
N ALA A 78 32.49 73.59 13.50
CA ALA A 78 31.87 73.00 12.33
C ALA A 78 32.25 71.53 12.13
N PHE A 79 33.53 71.17 12.28
CA PHE A 79 33.98 69.78 12.24
C PHE A 79 33.44 68.96 13.41
N GLY A 80 33.45 69.52 14.63
CA GLY A 80 32.90 68.85 15.81
C GLY A 80 31.40 68.60 15.71
N GLN A 81 30.63 69.55 15.16
CA GLN A 81 29.20 69.37 14.92
C GLN A 81 28.93 68.32 13.83
N LEU A 82 29.73 68.29 12.77
CA LEU A 82 29.67 67.29 11.72
C LEU A 82 29.99 65.89 12.24
N GLU A 83 31.07 65.74 13.01
CA GLU A 83 31.46 64.48 13.64
C GLU A 83 30.39 63.98 14.60
N THR A 84 29.81 64.87 15.41
CA THR A 84 28.74 64.53 16.35
C THR A 84 27.49 64.04 15.62
N THR A 85 27.01 64.80 14.64
CA THR A 85 25.81 64.45 13.85
C THR A 85 26.00 63.13 13.11
N HIS A 86 27.20 62.92 12.55
CA HIS A 86 27.56 61.71 11.84
C HIS A 86 27.63 60.50 12.78
N THR A 87 28.31 60.63 13.92
CA THR A 87 28.44 59.57 14.93
C THR A 87 27.07 59.16 15.45
N GLU A 88 26.21 60.13 15.80
CA GLU A 88 24.86 59.87 16.28
C GLU A 88 24.01 59.12 15.25
N PHE A 89 24.11 59.48 13.96
CA PHE A 89 23.42 58.79 12.88
C PHE A 89 23.87 57.33 12.74
N TYR A 90 25.19 57.07 12.65
CA TYR A 90 25.71 55.72 12.50
C TYR A 90 25.49 54.88 13.75
N ASP A 91 25.57 55.46 14.94
CA ASP A 91 25.23 54.82 16.20
C ASP A 91 23.76 54.37 16.24
N ALA A 92 22.84 55.23 15.80
CA ALA A 92 21.42 54.89 15.74
C ALA A 92 21.16 53.77 14.72
N LEU A 93 21.79 53.86 13.55
CA LEU A 93 21.69 52.86 12.48
C LEU A 93 22.29 51.50 12.90
N GLU A 94 23.46 51.52 13.54
CA GLU A 94 24.14 50.33 14.07
C GLU A 94 23.26 49.63 15.11
N ARG A 95 22.72 50.36 16.09
CA ARG A 95 21.85 49.78 17.13
C ARG A 95 20.57 49.18 16.59
N GLU A 96 19.98 49.81 15.57
CA GLU A 96 18.76 49.28 14.93
C GLU A 96 19.07 48.00 14.16
N LEU A 97 20.12 48.00 13.35
CA LEU A 97 20.54 46.82 12.60
C LEU A 97 21.01 45.69 13.52
N GLU A 98 21.70 45.98 14.61
CA GLU A 98 22.06 44.98 15.63
C GLU A 98 20.81 44.32 16.21
N ARG A 99 19.82 45.13 16.62
CA ARG A 99 18.55 44.62 17.15
C ARG A 99 17.82 43.75 16.13
N ASP A 100 17.76 44.20 14.88
CA ASP A 100 17.09 43.47 13.80
C ASP A 100 17.78 42.14 13.51
N VAL A 101 19.12 42.14 13.42
CA VAL A 101 19.93 40.93 13.18
C VAL A 101 19.81 39.96 14.36
N ASP A 102 19.90 40.46 15.59
CA ASP A 102 19.77 39.61 16.79
C ASP A 102 18.35 39.01 16.89
N SER A 103 17.31 39.81 16.65
CA SER A 103 15.93 39.31 16.65
C SER A 103 15.68 38.30 15.52
N ALA A 104 16.21 38.54 14.33
CA ALA A 104 16.12 37.61 13.22
C ALA A 104 16.89 36.31 13.48
N ASN A 105 18.05 36.39 14.14
CA ASN A 105 18.84 35.23 14.54
C ASN A 105 18.09 34.39 15.57
N GLU A 106 17.54 34.99 16.62
CA GLU A 106 16.79 34.31 17.68
C GLU A 106 15.55 33.60 17.13
N LEU A 107 14.72 34.31 16.35
CA LEU A 107 13.55 33.72 15.67
C LEU A 107 13.95 32.60 14.72
N SER A 108 15.08 32.74 14.03
CA SER A 108 15.60 31.70 13.16
C SER A 108 16.05 30.46 13.91
N GLU A 109 16.65 30.59 15.12
CA GLU A 109 17.05 29.45 15.95
C GLU A 109 15.82 28.68 16.39
N GLU A 110 14.86 29.41 16.97
CA GLU A 110 13.60 28.82 17.42
C GLU A 110 12.85 28.11 16.28
N PHE A 111 12.81 28.72 15.09
CA PHE A 111 12.20 28.11 13.91
C PHE A 111 12.92 26.84 13.44
N VAL A 112 14.26 26.87 13.40
CA VAL A 112 15.07 25.71 13.00
C VAL A 112 14.90 24.57 14.00
N ASP A 113 14.90 24.86 15.29
CA ASP A 113 14.75 23.87 16.36
C ASP A 113 13.34 23.27 16.35
N ALA A 114 12.30 24.10 16.21
CA ALA A 114 10.92 23.62 16.09
C ALA A 114 10.72 22.71 14.87
N LEU A 115 11.32 23.07 13.72
CA LEU A 115 11.30 22.21 12.53
C LEU A 115 12.07 20.91 12.73
N ASP A 116 13.17 20.94 13.49
CA ASP A 116 13.97 19.75 13.82
C ASP A 116 13.13 18.75 14.61
N GLU A 117 12.51 19.23 15.68
CA GLU A 117 11.66 18.42 16.57
C GLU A 117 10.44 17.86 15.83
N GLN A 118 9.77 18.68 15.00
CA GLN A 118 8.64 18.21 14.20
C GLN A 118 9.07 17.14 13.17
N THR A 119 10.23 17.30 12.55
CA THR A 119 10.75 16.33 11.58
C THR A 119 11.10 15.02 12.26
N ASP A 120 11.76 15.07 13.42
CA ASP A 120 12.10 13.88 14.19
C ASP A 120 10.85 13.14 14.68
N GLN A 121 9.83 13.87 15.16
CA GLN A 121 8.54 13.29 15.53
C GLN A 121 7.84 12.59 14.35
N LEU A 122 7.85 13.20 13.16
CA LEU A 122 7.30 12.60 11.95
C LEU A 122 8.08 11.35 11.52
N LEU A 123 9.41 11.37 11.63
CA LEU A 123 10.25 10.21 11.33
C LEU A 123 9.98 9.06 12.31
N GLU A 124 9.77 9.36 13.58
CA GLU A 124 9.43 8.37 14.61
C GLU A 124 8.05 7.75 14.36
N MET A 125 7.03 8.57 14.09
CA MET A 125 5.70 8.08 13.71
C MET A 125 5.78 7.18 12.47
N THR A 126 6.53 7.61 11.46
CA THR A 126 6.71 6.83 10.22
C THR A 126 7.41 5.50 10.49
N ARG A 127 8.41 5.49 11.37
CA ARG A 127 9.11 4.27 11.78
C ARG A 127 8.17 3.30 12.50
N SER A 128 7.31 3.79 13.39
CA SER A 128 6.31 2.96 14.05
C SER A 128 5.37 2.30 13.03
N VAL A 129 4.96 3.02 11.98
CA VAL A 129 4.12 2.48 10.90
C VAL A 129 4.89 1.49 10.02
N GLU A 130 6.17 1.76 9.74
CA GLU A 130 7.07 0.83 9.04
C GLU A 130 7.17 -0.50 9.81
N ASP A 131 7.48 -0.45 11.11
CA ASP A 131 7.63 -1.62 11.95
C ASP A 131 6.33 -2.44 12.00
N GLN A 132 5.17 -1.77 12.14
CA GLN A 132 3.85 -2.42 12.07
C GLN A 132 3.59 -3.06 10.70
N THR A 133 3.98 -2.39 9.62
CA THR A 133 3.77 -2.91 8.26
C THR A 133 4.64 -4.13 8.00
N VAL A 134 5.91 -4.09 8.40
CA VAL A 134 6.83 -5.23 8.28
C VAL A 134 6.33 -6.41 9.10
N GLN A 135 5.90 -6.17 10.35
CA GLN A 135 5.34 -7.20 11.20
C GLN A 135 4.09 -7.84 10.57
N ASN A 136 3.15 -7.03 10.08
CA ASN A 136 1.93 -7.54 9.45
C ASN A 136 2.23 -8.39 8.20
N VAL A 137 3.21 -7.97 7.39
CA VAL A 137 3.65 -8.73 6.21
C VAL A 137 4.30 -10.05 6.64
N ASP A 138 5.14 -10.03 7.66
CA ASP A 138 5.78 -11.24 8.20
C ASP A 138 4.74 -12.21 8.76
N GLU A 139 3.76 -11.73 9.54
CA GLU A 139 2.64 -12.52 10.06
C GLU A 139 1.82 -13.14 8.92
N LEU A 140 1.44 -12.35 7.91
CA LEU A 140 0.72 -12.85 6.73
C LEU A 140 1.53 -13.92 5.99
N SER A 141 2.85 -13.71 5.85
CA SER A 141 3.74 -14.68 5.21
C SER A 141 3.85 -15.97 6.03
N GLY A 142 3.82 -15.88 7.35
CA GLY A 142 3.79 -17.03 8.26
C GLY A 142 2.49 -17.82 8.08
N GLN A 143 1.36 -17.14 8.09
CA GLN A 143 0.04 -17.76 7.87
C GLN A 143 -0.05 -18.46 6.50
N LEU A 144 0.46 -17.82 5.44
CA LEU A 144 0.51 -18.42 4.11
C LEU A 144 1.39 -19.67 4.06
N ARG A 145 2.57 -19.66 4.70
CA ARG A 145 3.43 -20.84 4.79
C ARG A 145 2.74 -21.98 5.54
N GLU A 146 2.10 -21.68 6.66
CA GLU A 146 1.38 -22.67 7.45
C GLU A 146 0.17 -23.25 6.68
N GLN A 147 -0.52 -22.43 5.89
CA GLN A 147 -1.60 -22.90 5.00
C GLN A 147 -1.06 -23.81 3.89
N LEU A 148 0.09 -23.48 3.30
CA LEU A 148 0.74 -24.32 2.30
C LEU A 148 1.18 -25.66 2.90
N GLU A 149 1.76 -25.67 4.10
CA GLU A 149 2.10 -26.91 4.82
C GLU A 149 0.87 -27.77 5.09
N ARG A 150 -0.23 -27.19 5.60
CA ARG A 150 -1.48 -27.94 5.79
C ARG A 150 -2.04 -28.50 4.48
N THR A 151 -1.88 -27.76 3.38
CA THR A 151 -2.36 -28.22 2.07
C THR A 151 -1.52 -29.39 1.56
N GLN A 152 -0.20 -29.34 1.75
CA GLN A 152 0.70 -30.47 1.44
C GLN A 152 0.35 -31.69 2.30
N GLU A 153 0.15 -31.51 3.59
CA GLU A 153 -0.18 -32.59 4.52
C GLU A 153 -1.56 -33.23 4.25
N LEU A 154 -2.49 -32.48 3.65
CA LEU A 154 -3.76 -33.02 3.14
C LEU A 154 -3.56 -33.80 1.83
N GLN A 155 -2.64 -33.34 0.98
CA GLN A 155 -2.31 -33.98 -0.27
C GLN A 155 -1.64 -35.34 -0.01
N ASP A 156 -0.65 -35.38 0.89
CA ASP A 156 0.00 -36.62 1.33
C ASP A 156 -1.03 -37.62 1.90
N ARG A 157 -1.93 -37.15 2.76
CA ARG A 157 -3.02 -37.99 3.31
C ARG A 157 -3.99 -38.51 2.25
N LEU A 158 -4.24 -37.74 1.20
CA LEU A 158 -5.06 -38.17 0.07
C LEU A 158 -4.35 -39.24 -0.74
N GLU A 159 -3.04 -39.08 -0.95
CA GLU A 159 -2.19 -40.01 -1.67
C GLU A 159 -2.14 -41.36 -0.93
N ASP A 160 -1.86 -41.36 0.38
CA ASP A 160 -1.90 -42.56 1.22
C ASP A 160 -3.25 -43.28 1.13
N LYS A 161 -4.36 -42.54 1.16
CA LYS A 161 -5.71 -43.11 1.14
C LYS A 161 -6.08 -43.71 -0.22
N LEU A 162 -5.57 -43.13 -1.30
CA LEU A 162 -5.72 -43.68 -2.65
C LEU A 162 -4.90 -44.95 -2.83
N GLU A 163 -3.70 -45.00 -2.24
CA GLU A 163 -2.86 -46.19 -2.24
C GLU A 163 -3.53 -47.34 -1.46
N ASP A 164 -4.07 -47.05 -0.27
CA ASP A 164 -4.86 -48.00 0.53
C ASP A 164 -6.10 -48.50 -0.25
N GLN A 165 -6.89 -47.60 -0.85
CA GLN A 165 -8.06 -47.99 -1.66
C GLN A 165 -7.69 -48.84 -2.87
N THR A 166 -6.55 -48.55 -3.51
CA THR A 166 -6.07 -49.32 -4.66
C THR A 166 -5.69 -50.73 -4.22
N SER A 167 -5.00 -50.86 -3.08
CA SER A 167 -4.65 -52.16 -2.49
C SER A 167 -5.89 -52.96 -2.09
N ASP A 168 -6.90 -52.32 -1.48
CA ASP A 168 -8.18 -52.95 -1.15
C ASP A 168 -8.92 -53.48 -2.40
N VAL A 169 -8.87 -52.73 -3.51
CA VAL A 169 -9.44 -53.15 -4.80
C VAL A 169 -8.67 -54.33 -5.40
N GLU A 170 -7.34 -54.31 -5.34
CA GLU A 170 -6.50 -55.42 -5.78
C GLU A 170 -6.82 -56.71 -4.98
N GLU A 171 -6.93 -56.62 -3.66
CA GLU A 171 -7.35 -57.75 -2.80
C GLU A 171 -8.76 -58.26 -3.14
N LEU A 172 -9.69 -57.34 -3.45
CA LEU A 172 -11.05 -57.72 -3.85
C LEU A 172 -11.03 -58.48 -5.18
N LEU A 173 -10.25 -57.99 -6.15
CA LEU A 173 -10.10 -58.62 -7.46
C LEU A 173 -9.46 -60.01 -7.35
N GLU A 174 -8.44 -60.19 -6.49
CA GLU A 174 -7.87 -61.51 -6.19
C GLU A 174 -8.91 -62.45 -5.58
N ARG A 175 -9.66 -62.02 -4.56
CA ARG A 175 -10.75 -62.84 -3.99
C ARG A 175 -11.81 -63.20 -5.02
N GLN A 176 -12.15 -62.28 -5.92
CA GLN A 176 -13.15 -62.50 -6.95
C GLN A 176 -12.63 -63.49 -8.00
N ALA A 177 -11.34 -63.41 -8.37
CA ALA A 177 -10.69 -64.37 -9.25
C ALA A 177 -10.67 -65.78 -8.64
N GLU A 178 -10.33 -65.91 -7.35
CA GLU A 178 -10.40 -67.19 -6.63
C GLU A 178 -11.83 -67.75 -6.57
N GLN A 179 -12.83 -66.89 -6.35
CA GLN A 179 -14.25 -67.31 -6.41
C GLN A 179 -14.65 -67.80 -7.79
N ILE A 180 -14.21 -67.13 -8.86
CA ILE A 180 -14.48 -67.54 -10.24
C ILE A 180 -13.81 -68.89 -10.52
N GLU A 181 -12.58 -69.11 -10.08
CA GLU A 181 -11.91 -70.41 -10.21
C GLU A 181 -12.67 -71.52 -9.45
N GLN A 182 -13.11 -71.26 -8.21
CA GLN A 182 -13.93 -72.21 -7.47
C GLN A 182 -15.28 -72.50 -8.15
N PHE A 183 -15.92 -71.47 -8.69
CA PHE A 183 -17.17 -71.61 -9.42
C PHE A 183 -16.99 -72.39 -10.72
N GLN A 184 -15.89 -72.15 -11.46
CA GLN A 184 -15.53 -72.93 -12.63
C GLN A 184 -15.26 -74.40 -12.28
N GLN A 185 -14.56 -74.68 -11.17
CA GLN A 185 -14.37 -76.06 -10.69
C GLN A 185 -15.70 -76.72 -10.28
N GLN A 186 -16.59 -75.98 -9.61
CA GLN A 186 -17.94 -76.47 -9.31
C GLN A 186 -18.74 -76.74 -10.58
N LEU A 187 -18.68 -75.84 -11.57
CA LEU A 187 -19.32 -76.02 -12.86
C LEU A 187 -18.72 -77.20 -13.62
N GLU A 188 -17.41 -77.41 -13.64
CA GLU A 188 -16.79 -78.59 -14.25
C GLU A 188 -17.25 -79.87 -13.57
N ALA A 189 -17.26 -79.91 -12.23
CA ALA A 189 -17.76 -81.06 -11.48
C ALA A 189 -19.27 -81.30 -11.70
N GLN A 190 -20.05 -80.23 -11.76
CA GLN A 190 -21.49 -80.28 -12.00
C GLN A 190 -21.79 -80.62 -13.46
N THR A 191 -20.95 -80.17 -14.41
CA THR A 191 -21.03 -80.49 -15.84
C THR A 191 -20.56 -81.92 -16.10
N GLU A 192 -19.56 -82.45 -15.42
CA GLU A 192 -19.24 -83.89 -15.44
C GLU A 192 -20.40 -84.73 -14.88
N SER A 193 -21.09 -84.22 -13.85
CA SER A 193 -22.29 -84.88 -13.32
C SER A 193 -23.51 -84.78 -14.26
N MET A 194 -23.70 -83.65 -14.94
CA MET A 194 -24.76 -83.44 -15.95
C MET A 194 -24.44 -84.14 -17.29
N ILE A 195 -23.17 -84.28 -17.67
CA ILE A 195 -22.77 -85.04 -18.87
C ILE A 195 -23.03 -86.54 -18.67
N GLN A 196 -23.05 -87.03 -17.42
CA GLN A 196 -23.52 -88.39 -17.11
C GLN A 196 -25.05 -88.51 -17.07
N GLU A 197 -25.79 -87.43 -16.89
CA GLU A 197 -27.26 -87.44 -16.85
C GLU A 197 -27.87 -86.28 -17.67
N ILE A 198 -28.26 -86.60 -18.92
CA ILE A 198 -29.46 -86.14 -19.65
C ILE A 198 -29.22 -85.19 -20.88
N PRO A 199 -30.01 -85.36 -21.97
CA PRO A 199 -29.74 -84.86 -23.32
C PRO A 199 -30.19 -83.41 -23.58
N VAL A 200 -29.75 -82.92 -24.74
CA VAL A 200 -30.02 -81.61 -25.36
C VAL A 200 -31.49 -81.17 -25.34
N GLN A 201 -31.75 -79.98 -24.79
CA GLN A 201 -32.85 -79.03 -25.09
C GLN A 201 -32.48 -77.73 -24.33
N GLY A 202 -32.23 -76.56 -24.90
CA GLY A 202 -32.86 -75.89 -26.03
C GLY A 202 -33.97 -74.96 -25.50
N THR A 203 -33.69 -73.65 -25.37
CA THR A 203 -34.58 -72.45 -25.36
C THR A 203 -33.92 -71.36 -24.47
N ASP A 204 -33.37 -70.29 -25.04
CA ASP A 204 -34.01 -69.05 -25.52
C ASP A 204 -34.78 -68.29 -24.41
N GLU A 205 -34.11 -67.22 -23.90
CA GLU A 205 -34.55 -65.83 -23.60
C GLU A 205 -36.01 -65.49 -23.19
N PRO A 206 -36.37 -64.29 -22.64
CA PRO A 206 -35.60 -63.04 -22.53
C PRO A 206 -35.72 -62.25 -21.19
N HIS A 207 -34.95 -61.17 -21.17
CA HIS A 207 -34.92 -60.01 -20.28
C HIS A 207 -36.28 -59.51 -19.74
N THR A 208 -36.31 -59.21 -18.44
CA THR A 208 -37.41 -58.47 -17.78
C THR A 208 -37.20 -56.96 -18.00
N LYS A 209 -38.11 -56.37 -18.78
CA LYS A 209 -38.27 -54.93 -18.95
C LYS A 209 -38.91 -54.38 -17.67
N ILE A 210 -38.30 -53.40 -17.01
CA ILE A 210 -38.92 -52.70 -15.88
C ILE A 210 -40.05 -51.83 -16.45
N GLU A 211 -41.28 -52.16 -16.10
CA GLU A 211 -42.45 -51.31 -16.31
C GLU A 211 -42.37 -50.12 -15.35
N THR A 212 -42.34 -48.90 -15.88
CA THR A 212 -42.54 -47.68 -15.10
C THR A 212 -44.03 -47.36 -15.05
N ASP A 213 -44.50 -47.09 -13.83
CA ASP A 213 -45.87 -46.77 -13.47
C ASP A 213 -46.41 -45.57 -14.28
N PRO A 214 -47.53 -45.69 -15.02
CA PRO A 214 -48.05 -44.62 -15.86
C PRO A 214 -48.57 -43.39 -15.10
N GLU A 215 -48.74 -43.46 -13.77
CA GLU A 215 -49.33 -42.38 -12.97
C GLU A 215 -48.33 -41.29 -12.53
N HIS A 216 -47.02 -41.46 -12.76
CA HIS A 216 -45.98 -40.46 -12.41
C HIS A 216 -45.14 -40.02 -13.61
N THR A 217 -45.78 -39.96 -14.78
CA THR A 217 -45.16 -39.48 -16.02
C THR A 217 -45.54 -38.03 -16.29
N LEU A 218 -44.61 -37.30 -16.92
CA LEU A 218 -44.76 -35.89 -17.32
C LEU A 218 -45.89 -35.64 -18.35
N GLU A 219 -46.63 -36.66 -18.76
CA GLU A 219 -47.79 -36.54 -19.64
C GLU A 219 -49.03 -35.99 -18.93
N SER A 220 -49.05 -36.05 -17.60
CA SER A 220 -50.17 -35.62 -16.76
C SER A 220 -50.17 -34.12 -16.44
N VAL A 221 -49.06 -33.42 -16.70
CA VAL A 221 -48.92 -31.97 -16.48
C VAL A 221 -49.44 -31.22 -17.71
N GLU A 222 -50.44 -30.35 -17.50
CA GLU A 222 -51.11 -29.60 -18.54
C GLU A 222 -50.16 -28.54 -19.11
N GLY A 223 -49.85 -28.64 -20.41
CA GLY A 223 -48.93 -27.73 -21.09
C GLY A 223 -47.55 -28.31 -21.40
N ILE A 224 -47.22 -29.52 -20.93
CA ILE A 224 -46.01 -30.24 -21.35
C ILE A 224 -46.33 -31.09 -22.60
N ASP A 225 -45.84 -30.64 -23.76
CA ASP A 225 -45.94 -31.41 -25.00
C ASP A 225 -44.84 -32.48 -25.13
N ALA A 226 -44.92 -33.30 -26.17
CA ALA A 226 -43.97 -34.38 -26.41
C ALA A 226 -42.54 -33.87 -26.64
N ASP A 227 -42.39 -32.73 -27.32
CA ASP A 227 -41.08 -32.14 -27.63
C ASP A 227 -40.41 -31.58 -26.36
N THR A 228 -41.18 -30.96 -25.47
CA THR A 228 -40.72 -30.47 -24.17
C THR A 228 -40.29 -31.62 -23.27
N ARG A 229 -41.04 -32.73 -23.29
CA ARG A 229 -40.74 -33.91 -22.48
C ARG A 229 -39.44 -34.60 -22.89
N GLU A 230 -39.15 -34.63 -24.19
CA GLU A 230 -37.89 -35.18 -24.70
C GLU A 230 -36.71 -34.35 -24.16
N ARG A 231 -36.80 -33.02 -24.19
CA ARG A 231 -35.77 -32.12 -23.64
C ARG A 231 -35.59 -32.27 -22.12
N LEU A 232 -36.70 -32.36 -21.38
CA LEU A 232 -36.65 -32.61 -19.94
C LEU A 232 -36.01 -33.97 -19.64
N SER A 233 -36.34 -35.01 -20.40
CA SER A 233 -35.71 -36.33 -20.26
C SER A 233 -34.22 -36.33 -20.60
N GLU A 234 -33.78 -35.55 -21.59
CA GLU A 234 -32.36 -35.36 -21.91
C GLU A 234 -31.59 -34.67 -20.77
N ALA A 235 -32.27 -33.77 -20.04
CA ALA A 235 -31.76 -33.14 -18.83
C ALA A 235 -31.87 -34.03 -17.56
N GLY A 236 -32.33 -35.28 -17.70
CA GLY A 236 -32.49 -36.23 -16.59
C GLY A 236 -33.77 -36.02 -15.77
N ILE A 237 -34.70 -35.19 -16.24
CA ILE A 237 -36.00 -34.92 -15.63
C ILE A 237 -37.05 -35.72 -16.39
N ALA A 238 -37.21 -37.00 -16.04
CA ALA A 238 -38.11 -37.92 -16.77
C ALA A 238 -39.44 -38.16 -16.06
N THR A 239 -39.55 -37.78 -14.79
CA THR A 239 -40.72 -38.04 -13.93
C THR A 239 -41.20 -36.77 -13.23
N ILE A 240 -42.44 -36.81 -12.71
CA ILE A 240 -43.02 -35.71 -11.91
C ILE A 240 -42.17 -35.43 -10.66
N ASP A 241 -41.62 -36.47 -10.03
CA ASP A 241 -40.71 -36.36 -8.88
C ASP A 241 -39.39 -35.66 -9.23
N ASP A 242 -38.88 -35.86 -10.44
CA ASP A 242 -37.67 -35.18 -10.89
C ASP A 242 -37.96 -33.70 -11.21
N LEU A 243 -39.16 -33.40 -11.71
CA LEU A 243 -39.58 -32.04 -12.03
C LEU A 243 -39.72 -31.17 -10.78
N THR A 244 -40.35 -31.70 -9.72
CA THR A 244 -40.45 -30.99 -8.42
C THR A 244 -39.09 -30.83 -7.73
N ARG A 245 -38.16 -31.79 -7.92
CA ARG A 245 -36.82 -31.74 -7.33
C ARG A 245 -35.88 -30.75 -8.04
N ALA A 246 -35.99 -30.61 -9.35
CA ALA A 246 -35.10 -29.76 -10.15
C ALA A 246 -35.31 -28.25 -9.88
N GLY A 247 -36.51 -27.85 -9.44
CA GLY A 247 -36.85 -26.45 -9.18
C GLY A 247 -37.08 -25.63 -10.47
N PRO A 248 -37.73 -24.46 -10.36
CA PRO A 248 -38.26 -23.72 -11.53
C PRO A 248 -37.17 -23.21 -12.48
N GLU A 249 -36.00 -22.83 -11.98
CA GLU A 249 -34.87 -22.36 -12.79
C GLU A 249 -34.31 -23.47 -13.69
N SER A 250 -34.04 -24.66 -13.13
CA SER A 250 -33.48 -25.78 -13.89
C SER A 250 -34.50 -26.39 -14.86
N VAL A 251 -35.79 -26.39 -14.51
CA VAL A 251 -36.87 -26.83 -15.41
C VAL A 251 -37.03 -25.83 -16.57
N ALA A 252 -36.97 -24.52 -16.29
CA ALA A 252 -37.05 -23.49 -17.33
C ALA A 252 -35.88 -23.56 -18.32
N GLU A 253 -34.67 -23.79 -17.82
CA GLU A 253 -33.47 -23.96 -18.66
C GLU A 253 -33.55 -25.25 -19.50
N ALA A 254 -33.98 -26.38 -18.91
CA ALA A 254 -34.09 -27.65 -19.62
C ALA A 254 -35.18 -27.64 -20.70
N ALA A 255 -36.28 -26.93 -20.49
CA ALA A 255 -37.41 -26.87 -21.42
C ALA A 255 -37.35 -25.68 -22.40
N ASP A 256 -36.43 -24.72 -22.21
CA ASP A 256 -36.36 -23.44 -22.96
C ASP A 256 -37.67 -22.63 -22.85
N ILE A 257 -38.14 -22.45 -21.61
CA ILE A 257 -39.35 -21.69 -21.27
C ILE A 257 -39.08 -20.62 -20.21
N SER A 258 -40.07 -19.78 -19.91
CA SER A 258 -39.94 -18.83 -18.79
C SER A 258 -40.06 -19.52 -17.43
N GLU A 259 -39.29 -19.08 -16.43
CA GLU A 259 -39.36 -19.55 -15.04
C GLU A 259 -40.78 -19.54 -14.47
N SER A 260 -41.60 -18.53 -14.79
CA SER A 260 -43.00 -18.47 -14.33
C SER A 260 -43.87 -19.60 -14.89
N GLN A 261 -43.57 -20.10 -16.09
CA GLN A 261 -44.27 -21.24 -16.68
C GLN A 261 -43.76 -22.57 -16.14
N ALA A 262 -42.46 -22.64 -15.78
CA ALA A 262 -41.90 -23.78 -15.07
C ALA A 262 -42.45 -23.90 -13.63
N GLU A 263 -42.68 -22.77 -12.97
CA GLU A 263 -43.31 -22.70 -11.63
C GLU A 263 -44.76 -23.22 -11.68
N GLU A 264 -45.56 -22.85 -12.69
CA GLU A 264 -46.90 -23.39 -12.91
C GLU A 264 -46.91 -24.92 -13.10
N TRP A 265 -45.91 -25.47 -13.82
CA TRP A 265 -45.78 -26.92 -14.01
C TRP A 265 -45.40 -27.66 -12.73
N ILE A 266 -44.55 -27.06 -11.89
CA ILE A 266 -44.16 -27.62 -10.60
C ILE A 266 -45.34 -27.58 -9.62
N GLU A 267 -46.08 -26.47 -9.56
CA GLU A 267 -47.29 -26.36 -8.73
C GLU A 267 -48.37 -27.38 -9.14
N GLN A 268 -48.52 -27.64 -10.44
CA GLN A 268 -49.43 -28.67 -10.95
C GLN A 268 -48.93 -30.10 -10.64
N ALA A 269 -47.62 -30.32 -10.64
CA ALA A 269 -47.00 -31.57 -10.28
C ALA A 269 -47.12 -31.91 -8.78
N GLU A 270 -47.30 -30.90 -7.91
CA GLU A 270 -47.50 -31.05 -6.47
C GLU A 270 -48.97 -31.25 -6.04
N ALA A 271 -49.93 -31.00 -6.94
CA ALA A 271 -51.38 -30.99 -6.67
C ALA A 271 -52.04 -32.38 -6.74
#